data_AF-A0A9P1F7J9-F1
#
_entry.id   AF-A0A9P1F7J9-F1
#
_cell.length_a   1.000
_cell.length_b   1.000
_cell.length_c   1.000
_cell.angle_alpha   90.00
_cell.angle_beta   90.00
_cell.angle_gamma   90.00
#
_symmetry.space_group_name_H-M   'P 1'
#
loop_
_entity.id
_entity.type
_entity.pdbx_description
1 polymer ?
#
loop_
_entity_poly.entity_id
_entity_poly.type
_entity_poly.pdbx_seq_one_letter_code
_entity_poly.pdbx_strand_id
1 'polypeptide(L)'
;MPSPAAKKVMEPVMPLLLNFRHIEKINSMVYKHRELSRATVQCLGIIGSTVVSEICALNTKITATANSIENVMIRNDRATFEKHLKSYEEGLQTMIAEYTKLFIAVHNRPPPPPLDTPVCDGTLDGKTLENN
;
A
#
# COMPACT_ATOMS: atom_id res chain seq x y z
N MET A 1 24.06 -56.29 11.77
CA MET A 1 22.76 -55.87 11.19
C MET A 1 22.50 -54.42 11.60
N PRO A 2 22.40 -53.43 10.69
CA PRO A 2 22.08 -52.06 11.08
C PRO A 2 20.56 -51.83 11.08
N SER A 3 20.11 -51.12 12.13
CA SER A 3 18.72 -50.72 12.43
C SER A 3 18.17 -49.72 11.38
N PRO A 4 16.88 -49.79 11.00
CA PRO A 4 16.34 -48.93 9.95
C PRO A 4 16.23 -47.48 10.44
N ALA A 5 16.82 -46.58 9.66
CA ALA A 5 16.74 -45.14 9.86
C ALA A 5 15.28 -44.71 10.05
N ALA A 6 15.00 -44.06 11.19
CA ALA A 6 13.73 -43.38 11.43
C ALA A 6 13.50 -42.37 10.30
N LYS A 7 12.58 -42.71 9.38
CA LYS A 7 12.04 -41.75 8.42
C LYS A 7 11.35 -40.65 9.24
N LYS A 8 12.00 -39.49 9.37
CA LYS A 8 11.32 -38.26 9.81
C LYS A 8 10.20 -38.03 8.81
N VAL A 9 8.97 -38.30 9.23
CA VAL A 9 7.78 -37.84 8.51
C VAL A 9 7.84 -36.32 8.58
N MET A 10 8.24 -35.70 7.49
CA MET A 10 8.17 -34.26 7.30
C MET A 10 6.68 -33.93 7.31
N GLU A 11 6.19 -33.41 8.44
CA GLU A 11 4.81 -32.94 8.54
C GLU A 11 4.57 -31.93 7.41
N PRO A 12 3.44 -32.02 6.69
CA PRO A 12 3.12 -31.01 5.70
C PRO A 12 3.01 -29.68 6.42
N VAL A 13 3.90 -28.74 6.07
CA VAL A 13 3.76 -27.34 6.48
C VAL A 13 2.47 -26.85 5.84
N MET A 14 1.37 -26.91 6.59
CA MET A 14 0.12 -26.29 6.19
C MET A 14 0.43 -24.82 5.94
N PRO A 15 0.18 -24.28 4.72
CA PRO A 15 0.36 -22.87 4.47
C PRO A 15 -0.51 -22.11 5.47
N LEU A 16 0.14 -21.41 6.41
CA LEU A 16 -0.55 -20.55 7.35
C LEU A 16 -1.27 -19.49 6.52
N LEU A 17 -2.60 -19.44 6.60
CA LEU A 17 -3.41 -18.48 5.86
C LEU A 17 -3.28 -17.09 6.50
N LEU A 18 -3.66 -16.05 5.75
CA LEU A 18 -3.79 -14.70 6.31
C LEU A 18 -4.85 -14.73 7.42
N ASN A 19 -4.57 -14.00 8.50
CA ASN A 19 -5.53 -13.76 9.56
C ASN A 19 -6.06 -12.33 9.45
N PHE A 20 -7.04 -11.97 10.29
CA PHE A 20 -7.68 -10.66 10.26
C PHE A 20 -6.68 -9.50 10.34
N ARG A 21 -5.66 -9.58 11.21
CA ARG A 21 -4.63 -8.53 11.35
C ARG A 21 -3.80 -8.36 10.08
N HIS A 22 -3.50 -9.45 9.36
CA HIS A 22 -2.80 -9.37 8.08
C HIS A 22 -3.67 -8.67 7.03
N ILE A 23 -4.96 -9.00 6.97
CA ILE A 23 -5.91 -8.40 6.03
C ILE A 23 -6.05 -6.89 6.31
N GLU A 24 -6.20 -6.48 7.57
CA GLU A 24 -6.24 -5.06 7.95
C GLU A 24 -4.98 -4.31 7.53
N LYS A 25 -3.80 -4.90 7.76
CA LYS A 25 -2.53 -4.29 7.38
C LYS A 25 -2.38 -4.17 5.86
N ILE A 26 -2.76 -5.20 5.11
CA ILE A 26 -2.79 -5.17 3.63
C ILE A 26 -3.69 -4.04 3.15
N ASN A 27 -4.94 -3.98 3.65
CA ASN A 27 -5.89 -2.93 3.28
C ASN A 27 -5.35 -1.53 3.57
N SER A 28 -4.75 -1.32 4.75
CA SER A 28 -4.12 -0.05 5.11
C SER A 28 -2.99 0.34 4.15
N MET A 29 -2.13 -0.61 3.77
CA MET A 29 -1.03 -0.34 2.83
C MET A 29 -1.55 -0.05 1.43
N VAL A 30 -2.50 -0.83 0.94
CA VAL A 30 -3.14 -0.63 -0.37
C VAL A 30 -3.78 0.75 -0.43
N TYR A 31 -4.53 1.13 0.62
CA TYR A 31 -5.13 2.45 0.73
C TYR A 31 -4.08 3.56 0.60
N LYS A 32 -3.00 3.50 1.38
CA LYS A 32 -1.91 4.51 1.33
C LYS A 32 -1.26 4.62 -0.05
N HIS A 33 -1.02 3.50 -0.73
CA HIS A 33 -0.48 3.53 -2.09
C HIS A 33 -1.47 4.15 -3.08
N ARG A 34 -2.76 3.82 -2.98
CA ARG A 34 -3.79 4.38 -3.87
C ARG A 34 -3.98 5.89 -3.64
N GLU A 35 -3.93 6.37 -2.40
CA GLU A 35 -3.92 7.82 -2.10
C GLU A 35 -2.69 8.51 -2.72
N LEU A 36 -1.50 7.93 -2.55
CA LEU A 36 -0.28 8.48 -3.13
C LEU A 36 -0.34 8.53 -4.66
N SER A 37 -0.93 7.51 -5.29
CA SER A 37 -1.19 7.48 -6.74
C SER A 37 -2.10 8.63 -7.17
N ARG A 38 -3.22 8.86 -6.46
CA ARG A 38 -4.12 9.99 -6.76
C ARG A 38 -3.42 11.34 -6.64
N ALA A 39 -2.65 11.54 -5.56
CA ALA A 39 -1.88 12.76 -5.36
C ALA A 39 -0.83 12.98 -6.49
N THR A 40 -0.16 11.91 -6.89
CA THR A 40 0.82 11.93 -7.99
C THR A 40 0.17 12.33 -9.32
N VAL A 41 -1.01 11.77 -9.63
CA VAL A 41 -1.76 12.12 -10.85
C VAL A 41 -2.31 13.55 -10.82
N GLN A 42 -2.68 14.08 -9.65
CA GLN A 42 -3.12 15.49 -9.53
C GLN A 42 -2.02 16.47 -9.94
N CYS A 43 -0.75 16.12 -9.74
CA CYS A 43 0.36 16.93 -10.24
C CYS A 43 0.36 17.01 -11.78
N LEU A 44 -0.11 16.00 -12.52
CA LEU A 44 -0.13 16.02 -14.00
C LEU A 44 -0.99 17.16 -14.58
N GLY A 45 -2.01 17.63 -13.85
CA GLY A 45 -2.88 18.71 -14.30
C GLY A 45 -2.27 20.12 -14.20
N ILE A 46 -1.08 20.26 -13.59
CA ILE A 46 -0.56 21.57 -13.14
C ILE A 46 0.77 21.97 -13.85
N ILE A 47 1.35 21.14 -14.75
CA ILE A 47 2.79 21.25 -15.10
C ILE A 47 3.09 21.10 -16.60
N GLY A 48 4.10 21.84 -17.07
CA GLY A 48 4.79 21.67 -18.35
C GLY A 48 5.63 20.39 -18.46
N SER A 49 5.94 20.02 -19.71
CA SER A 49 6.32 18.66 -20.14
C SER A 49 7.51 17.97 -19.45
N THR A 50 8.40 18.70 -18.77
CA THR A 50 9.68 18.18 -18.28
C THR A 50 9.54 17.19 -17.12
N VAL A 51 8.53 17.35 -16.25
CA VAL A 51 8.37 16.51 -15.04
C VAL A 51 7.24 15.47 -15.19
N VAL A 52 6.48 15.53 -16.29
CA VAL A 52 5.32 14.66 -16.56
C VAL A 52 5.75 13.19 -16.67
N SER A 53 6.88 12.92 -17.33
CA SER A 53 7.39 11.55 -17.50
C SER A 53 7.78 10.91 -16.16
N GLU A 54 8.42 11.68 -15.27
CA GLU A 54 8.83 11.25 -13.94
C GLU A 54 7.62 10.97 -13.04
N ILE A 55 6.60 11.84 -13.11
CA ILE A 55 5.33 11.65 -12.38
C ILE A 55 4.59 10.39 -12.86
N CYS A 56 4.52 10.16 -14.18
CA CYS A 56 3.92 8.95 -14.74
C CYS A 56 4.68 7.67 -14.36
N ALA A 57 6.01 7.71 -14.37
CA ALA A 57 6.86 6.59 -13.95
C ALA A 57 6.65 6.25 -12.47
N LEU A 58 6.62 7.28 -11.60
CA LEU A 58 6.35 7.11 -10.18
C LEU A 58 4.95 6.52 -9.95
N ASN A 59 3.93 7.03 -10.62
CA ASN A 59 2.57 6.52 -10.51
C ASN A 59 2.48 5.04 -10.91
N THR A 60 3.16 4.66 -12.00
CA THR A 60 3.22 3.26 -12.46
C THR A 60 3.83 2.34 -11.40
N LYS A 61 4.92 2.77 -10.76
CA LYS A 61 5.59 2.03 -9.67
C LYS A 61 4.69 1.88 -8.44
N ILE A 62 3.98 2.95 -8.05
CA ILE A 62 3.02 2.94 -6.94
C ILE A 62 1.90 1.94 -7.24
N THR A 63 1.28 2.01 -8.42
CA THR A 63 0.18 1.12 -8.82
C THR A 63 0.64 -0.34 -8.89
N ALA A 64 1.81 -0.62 -9.47
CA ALA A 64 2.38 -1.96 -9.52
C ALA A 64 2.59 -2.55 -8.12
N THR A 65 3.07 -1.73 -7.17
CA THR A 65 3.29 -2.15 -5.79
C THR A 65 1.97 -2.44 -5.06
N ALA A 66 0.96 -1.57 -5.22
CA ALA A 66 -0.38 -1.80 -4.69
C ALA A 66 -0.99 -3.11 -5.21
N ASN A 67 -0.91 -3.36 -6.52
CA ASN A 67 -1.40 -4.58 -7.15
C ASN A 67 -0.66 -5.82 -6.65
N SER A 68 0.66 -5.73 -6.43
CA SER A 68 1.43 -6.83 -5.85
C SER A 68 0.93 -7.19 -4.45
N ILE A 69 0.69 -6.19 -3.61
CA ILE A 69 0.17 -6.38 -2.24
C ILE A 69 -1.25 -6.97 -2.27
N GLU A 70 -2.14 -6.45 -3.12
CA GLU A 70 -3.51 -7.01 -3.29
C GLU A 70 -3.48 -8.46 -3.75
N ASN A 71 -2.58 -8.81 -4.67
CA ASN A 71 -2.44 -10.19 -5.14
C ASN A 71 -2.01 -11.15 -4.01
N VAL A 72 -1.25 -10.70 -3.01
CA VAL A 72 -0.92 -11.50 -1.83
C VAL A 72 -2.17 -11.79 -1.01
N MET A 73 -3.07 -10.80 -0.87
CA MET A 73 -4.36 -10.97 -0.21
C MET A 73 -5.24 -11.97 -0.96
N ILE A 74 -5.35 -11.84 -2.29
CA ILE A 74 -6.15 -12.73 -3.14
C ILE A 74 -5.66 -14.18 -3.04
N ARG A 75 -4.33 -14.38 -3.01
CA ARG A 75 -3.71 -15.71 -2.89
C ARG A 75 -3.76 -16.28 -1.47
N ASN A 76 -4.17 -15.47 -0.49
CA ASN A 76 -4.20 -15.83 0.93
C ASN A 76 -2.84 -16.35 1.46
N ASP A 77 -1.74 -15.79 0.93
CA ASP A 77 -0.39 -16.28 1.18
C ASP A 77 0.31 -15.45 2.26
N ARG A 78 0.21 -15.92 3.51
CA ARG A 78 0.84 -15.27 4.66
C ARG A 78 2.37 -15.26 4.58
N ALA A 79 2.99 -16.35 4.13
CA ALA A 79 4.44 -16.46 4.11
C ALA A 79 5.05 -15.41 3.17
N THR A 80 4.43 -15.23 2.00
CA THR A 80 4.78 -14.16 1.07
C THR A 80 4.52 -12.79 1.68
N PHE A 81 3.38 -12.58 2.35
CA PHE A 81 3.09 -11.31 3.00
C PHE A 81 4.16 -10.91 4.04
N GLU A 82 4.42 -11.79 5.01
CA GLU A 82 5.36 -11.51 6.11
C GLU A 82 6.78 -11.31 5.60
N LYS A 83 7.22 -12.11 4.62
CA LYS A 83 8.54 -11.99 4.01
C LYS A 83 8.74 -10.63 3.33
N HIS A 84 7.70 -10.10 2.68
CA HIS A 84 7.79 -8.88 1.90
C HIS A 84 7.31 -7.62 2.63
N LEU A 85 6.69 -7.75 3.82
CA LEU A 85 6.10 -6.65 4.58
C LEU A 85 7.06 -5.48 4.76
N LYS A 86 8.28 -5.75 5.26
CA LYS A 86 9.30 -4.71 5.47
C LYS A 86 9.67 -3.99 4.16
N SER A 87 9.79 -4.75 3.07
CA SER A 87 10.10 -4.18 1.75
C SER A 87 8.96 -3.31 1.22
N TYR A 88 7.71 -3.68 1.48
CA TYR A 88 6.55 -2.84 1.13
C TYR A 88 6.50 -1.54 1.94
N GLU A 89 6.82 -1.60 3.24
CA GLU A 89 6.86 -0.41 4.11
C GLU A 89 8.00 0.54 3.72
N GLU A 90 9.21 0.02 3.49
CA GLU A 90 10.37 0.80 3.03
C GLU A 90 10.14 1.37 1.61
N GLY A 91 9.51 0.58 0.73
CA GLY A 91 9.11 1.01 -0.60
C GLY A 91 8.14 2.19 -0.56
N LEU A 92 7.13 2.14 0.32
CA LEU A 92 6.18 3.24 0.51
C LEU A 92 6.89 4.53 0.97
N GLN A 93 7.79 4.45 1.94
CA GLN A 93 8.56 5.61 2.41
C GLN A 93 9.43 6.21 1.30
N THR A 94 10.06 5.35 0.49
CA THR A 94 10.85 5.77 -0.66
C THR A 94 10.00 6.50 -1.70
N MET A 95 8.82 5.97 -2.03
CA MET A 95 7.90 6.59 -2.98
C MET A 95 7.32 7.92 -2.46
N ILE A 96 7.06 8.05 -1.15
CA ILE A 96 6.67 9.33 -0.53
C ILE A 96 7.78 10.37 -0.67
N ALA A 97 9.05 9.98 -0.46
CA ALA A 97 10.19 10.86 -0.62
C ALA A 97 10.38 11.28 -2.10
N GLU A 98 10.22 10.36 -3.06
CA GLU A 98 10.24 10.64 -4.50
C GLU A 98 9.12 11.62 -4.89
N TYR A 99 7.89 11.38 -4.46
CA TYR A 99 6.76 12.28 -4.66
C TYR A 99 7.03 13.67 -4.07
N THR A 100 7.58 13.75 -2.86
CA THR A 100 7.88 15.02 -2.19
C THR A 100 8.86 15.87 -2.99
N LYS A 101 9.92 15.25 -3.54
CA LYS A 101 10.90 15.94 -4.40
C LYS A 101 10.24 16.48 -5.67
N LEU A 102 9.42 15.66 -6.34
CA LEU A 102 8.70 16.05 -7.54
C LEU A 102 7.70 17.18 -7.25
N PHE A 103 6.95 17.09 -6.15
CA PHE A 103 6.00 18.12 -5.74
C PHE A 103 6.68 19.47 -5.51
N ILE A 104 7.82 19.49 -4.82
CA ILE A 104 8.61 20.71 -4.60
C ILE A 104 9.11 21.28 -5.92
N ALA A 105 9.67 20.44 -6.79
CA ALA A 105 10.18 20.86 -8.10
C ALA A 105 9.08 21.48 -8.98
N VAL A 106 7.85 21.02 -8.82
CA VAL A 106 6.70 21.47 -9.58
C VAL A 106 6.09 22.76 -9.03
N HIS A 107 5.83 22.80 -7.73
CA HIS A 107 5.02 23.86 -7.13
C HIS A 107 5.85 24.92 -6.42
N ASN A 108 7.19 24.76 -6.35
CA ASN A 108 8.10 25.62 -5.57
C ASN A 108 7.61 25.87 -4.14
N ARG A 109 6.89 24.90 -3.56
CA ARG A 109 6.30 24.97 -2.22
C ARG A 109 6.37 23.60 -1.55
N PRO A 110 6.40 23.53 -0.21
CA PRO A 110 6.39 22.26 0.50
C PRO A 110 5.11 21.45 0.18
N PRO A 111 5.18 20.10 0.14
CA PRO A 111 4.00 19.28 -0.06
C PRO A 111 2.97 19.50 1.06
N PRO A 112 1.66 19.33 0.75
CA PRO A 112 0.67 19.27 1.81
C PRO A 112 1.04 18.15 2.79
N PRO A 113 0.75 18.31 4.09
CA PRO A 113 1.00 17.25 5.06
C PRO A 113 0.32 15.96 4.61
N PRO A 114 0.93 14.79 4.86
CA PRO A 114 0.27 13.52 4.56
C PRO A 114 -1.10 13.53 5.23
N LEU A 115 -2.16 13.33 4.44
CA LEU A 115 -3.50 13.18 4.96
C LEU A 115 -3.46 12.01 5.94
N ASP A 116 -3.55 12.32 7.23
CA ASP A 116 -3.90 11.33 8.23
C ASP A 116 -5.15 10.62 7.70
N THR A 117 -5.07 9.29 7.75
CA THR A 117 -6.12 8.35 7.38
C THR A 117 -7.51 8.90 7.65
N PRO A 118 -8.52 8.64 6.79
CA PRO A 118 -9.89 8.85 7.19
C PRO A 118 -10.08 8.07 8.49
N VAL A 119 -10.30 8.82 9.57
CA VAL A 119 -10.98 8.28 10.73
C VAL A 119 -12.30 7.81 10.14
N CYS A 120 -12.50 6.48 10.09
CA CYS A 120 -13.86 5.97 10.07
C CYS A 120 -14.46 6.34 11.43
N ASP A 121 -14.76 7.62 11.61
CA ASP A 121 -15.61 8.06 12.69
C ASP A 121 -17.00 7.69 12.21
N GLY A 122 -17.54 6.64 12.81
CA GLY A 122 -18.93 6.26 12.68
C GLY A 122 -19.86 7.29 13.32
N THR A 123 -19.68 8.56 13.01
CA THR A 123 -20.62 9.63 13.35
C THR A 123 -21.54 9.77 12.15
N LEU A 124 -22.58 8.94 12.13
CA LEU A 124 -23.84 9.36 11.54
C LEU A 124 -24.30 10.58 12.36
N ASP A 125 -23.81 11.76 12.00
CA ASP A 125 -24.35 13.01 12.52
C ASP A 125 -25.81 13.06 12.08
N GLY A 126 -26.67 12.68 13.02
CA GLY A 126 -28.11 12.79 12.93
C GLY A 126 -28.48 14.23 12.67
N LYS A 127 -28.63 14.57 11.40
CA LYS A 127 -29.47 15.69 10.99
C LYS A 127 -30.82 15.12 10.59
N THR A 128 -31.70 15.08 11.58
CA THR A 128 -33.14 15.21 11.39
C THR A 128 -33.39 16.34 10.39
N LEU A 129 -33.75 15.98 9.16
CA LEU A 129 -34.37 16.89 8.21
C LEU A 129 -35.86 16.94 8.56
N GLU A 130 -36.20 17.78 9.53
CA GLU A 130 -37.54 18.36 9.64
C GLU A 130 -37.37 19.86 9.49
N ASN A 131 -37.86 20.39 8.37
CA ASN A 131 -38.59 21.67 8.24
C ASN A 131 -38.62 22.11 6.77
N ASN A 132 -39.69 21.72 6.05
CA ASN A 132 -40.67 22.61 5.43
C ASN A 132 -41.65 21.82 4.57
#